data_AF-A0A7Y5G2Z1-F1
#
_entry.id   AF-A0A7Y5G2Z1-F1
#
_cell.length_a   1.000
_cell.length_b   1.000
_cell.length_c   1.000
_cell.angle_alpha   90.00
_cell.angle_beta   90.00
_cell.angle_gamma   90.00
#
_symmetry.space_group_name_H-M   'P 1'
#
loop_
_entity.id
_entity.type
_entity.pdbx_description
1 polymer ?
#
loop_
_entity_poly.entity_id
_entity_poly.type
_entity_poly.pdbx_seq_one_letter_code
_entity_poly.pdbx_strand_id
1 'polypeptide(L)'
;KTVNVASFAGLWMRVDAGTQTLSFDNMGARPLVGTRDWEQYEIILDVPENSTAIFFGLQIAGTGEAYVDGLQIEPAARTWSVISTGTTQTILALKAVDENTVWAGAMGGTYLRTTDGGATWKTAVVPGATALHFNAIAVIDQDTAYYTGQNWNTLQDARIYKTTDGGATWTQQYRNTGVGAFFNSIAFWDADNGVAACDPVGGSFLIVTTTDGGATWNEVPAANLPAPKPNEYAGFGDTGGTTLFVEGKNKAWFGTGNAAPIRVIKSTDQGKTWTSVSTPLPTSGDFSGISTVAFADSLTGFAGGYKSSYSKTETMLVKTTDGGQSWNLVPALNLHLSTLQFVPNTNNNMLVASSAQGTAYSNDGGDTWQILPSTQPTFALSFVSPTVGWAASYSPSGKIFKFAGELSTVVAERPSAQPSGFHLAQNYSLRTPASRAGATRHLQFAWRESAHAG
;
A
#
# COMPACT_ATOMS: atom_id res chain seq x y z
N LYS A 1 -0.77 34.01 2.74
CA LYS A 1 0.15 35.06 3.27
C LYS A 1 -0.48 35.72 4.50
N THR A 2 0.30 36.05 5.53
CA THR A 2 -0.16 36.84 6.68
C THR A 2 0.76 38.03 6.95
N VAL A 3 0.23 39.11 7.53
CA VAL A 3 0.99 40.29 7.94
C VAL A 3 0.58 40.66 9.37
N ASN A 4 1.52 40.57 10.30
CA ASN A 4 1.36 40.96 11.71
C ASN A 4 0.13 40.36 12.40
N VAL A 5 -0.24 39.10 12.08
CA VAL A 5 -1.37 38.42 12.73
C VAL A 5 -1.05 38.15 14.19
N ALA A 6 -1.83 38.73 15.11
CA ALA A 6 -1.52 38.74 16.54
C ALA A 6 -1.91 37.45 17.27
N SER A 7 -3.00 36.79 16.88
CA SER A 7 -3.45 35.58 17.58
C SER A 7 -3.83 34.43 16.65
N PHE A 8 -4.64 34.68 15.61
CA PHE A 8 -5.09 33.59 14.75
C PHE A 8 -5.40 34.06 13.34
N ALA A 9 -4.89 33.34 12.34
CA ALA A 9 -5.48 33.29 11.02
C ALA A 9 -5.47 31.85 10.51
N GLY A 10 -6.44 31.47 9.68
CA GLY A 10 -6.51 30.12 9.12
C GLY A 10 -7.62 30.01 8.10
N LEU A 11 -7.46 29.09 7.15
CA LEU A 11 -8.59 28.62 6.36
C LEU A 11 -9.57 27.87 7.28
N TRP A 12 -10.82 27.83 6.88
CA TRP A 12 -11.80 26.93 7.47
C TRP A 12 -12.69 26.32 6.40
N MET A 13 -13.18 25.12 6.67
CA MET A 13 -14.15 24.39 5.87
C MET A 13 -15.13 23.69 6.79
N ARG A 14 -16.37 23.53 6.36
CA ARG A 14 -17.46 22.85 7.06
C ARG A 14 -18.35 22.13 6.06
N VAL A 15 -18.80 20.93 6.40
CA VAL A 15 -19.80 20.17 5.63
C VAL A 15 -21.03 20.01 6.48
N ASP A 16 -22.21 20.32 5.95
CA ASP A 16 -23.48 20.25 6.68
C ASP A 16 -24.52 19.37 5.96
N ALA A 17 -25.37 18.68 6.74
CA ALA A 17 -26.63 18.07 6.31
C ALA A 17 -27.80 18.78 6.99
N GLY A 18 -28.51 19.64 6.25
CA GLY A 18 -29.52 20.52 6.82
C GLY A 18 -28.92 21.49 7.85
N THR A 19 -29.27 21.32 9.13
CA THR A 19 -28.74 22.13 10.24
C THR A 19 -27.61 21.45 11.01
N GLN A 20 -27.28 20.20 10.67
CA GLN A 20 -26.22 19.44 11.34
C GLN A 20 -24.89 19.63 10.62
N THR A 21 -23.85 20.02 11.35
CA THR A 21 -22.48 19.95 10.85
C THR A 21 -21.97 18.52 10.93
N LEU A 22 -21.58 17.98 9.78
CA LEU A 22 -21.01 16.64 9.62
C LEU A 22 -19.50 16.66 9.80
N SER A 23 -18.82 17.64 9.21
CA SER A 23 -17.36 17.76 9.21
C SER A 23 -16.95 19.23 9.36
N PHE A 24 -15.88 19.52 10.11
CA PHE A 24 -15.38 20.89 10.29
C PHE A 24 -13.89 20.91 10.60
N ASP A 25 -13.15 21.78 9.92
CA ASP A 25 -11.76 22.12 10.26
C ASP A 25 -11.58 23.61 10.02
N ASN A 26 -10.99 24.31 11.00
CA ASN A 26 -10.70 25.73 10.93
C ASN A 26 -9.21 26.03 11.12
N MET A 27 -8.32 25.05 10.98
CA MET A 27 -6.90 25.17 11.29
C MET A 27 -6.59 25.56 12.76
N GLY A 28 -7.50 25.30 13.70
CA GLY A 28 -7.31 25.64 15.12
C GLY A 28 -6.05 25.03 15.75
N ALA A 29 -5.68 23.81 15.34
CA ALA A 29 -4.44 23.15 15.78
C ALA A 29 -3.18 23.67 15.07
N ARG A 30 -3.33 24.46 13.99
CA ARG A 30 -2.25 24.92 13.11
C ARG A 30 -2.45 26.38 12.67
N PRO A 31 -2.58 27.34 13.61
CA PRO A 31 -2.87 28.72 13.30
C PRO A 31 -1.71 29.42 12.59
N LEU A 32 -2.04 30.33 11.68
CA LEU A 32 -1.09 31.24 11.03
C LEU A 32 -0.94 32.50 11.89
N VAL A 33 0.18 32.59 12.60
CA VAL A 33 0.52 33.72 13.48
C VAL A 33 1.74 34.46 12.94
N GLY A 34 1.76 35.78 13.14
CA GLY A 34 2.83 36.67 12.68
C GLY A 34 2.76 37.01 11.19
N THR A 35 3.90 37.43 10.65
CA THR A 35 4.08 37.73 9.22
C THR A 35 4.67 36.52 8.51
N ARG A 36 3.97 36.02 7.49
CA ARG A 36 4.35 34.85 6.69
C ARG A 36 4.12 35.16 5.22
N ASP A 37 4.99 34.71 4.33
CA ASP A 37 4.83 34.93 2.89
C ASP A 37 3.71 34.05 2.30
N TRP A 38 3.53 34.10 0.98
CA TRP A 38 2.64 33.18 0.27
C TRP A 38 3.10 31.73 0.43
N GLU A 39 2.21 30.90 0.96
CA GLU A 39 2.38 29.46 1.16
C GLU A 39 1.06 28.78 0.81
N GLN A 40 1.13 27.52 0.36
CA GLN A 40 -0.04 26.71 0.09
C GLN A 40 -0.55 26.07 1.38
N TYR A 41 -1.87 26.12 1.58
CA TYR A 41 -2.56 25.48 2.69
C TYR A 41 -3.78 24.75 2.17
N GLU A 42 -4.09 23.59 2.77
CA GLU A 42 -5.24 22.78 2.38
C GLU A 42 -6.07 22.37 3.60
N ILE A 43 -7.36 22.15 3.34
CA ILE A 43 -8.31 21.51 4.25
C ILE A 43 -9.00 20.41 3.46
N ILE A 44 -8.96 19.20 4.00
CA ILE A 44 -9.62 18.03 3.46
C ILE A 44 -10.67 17.61 4.48
N LEU A 45 -11.93 17.55 4.06
CA LEU A 45 -13.04 17.06 4.87
C LEU A 45 -13.76 15.94 4.13
N ASP A 46 -14.27 14.97 4.89
CA ASP A 46 -15.23 14.01 4.38
C ASP A 46 -16.52 14.74 3.98
N VAL A 47 -17.07 14.37 2.82
CA VAL A 47 -18.36 14.84 2.31
C VAL A 47 -19.31 13.64 2.20
N PRO A 48 -20.00 13.24 3.29
CA PRO A 48 -20.94 12.12 3.27
C PRO A 48 -22.05 12.30 2.22
N GLU A 49 -22.61 11.21 1.70
CA GLU A 49 -23.66 11.26 0.65
C GLU A 49 -24.89 12.09 1.03
N ASN A 50 -25.22 12.19 2.32
CA ASN A 50 -26.34 12.99 2.83
C ASN A 50 -25.97 14.49 3.02
N SER A 51 -24.78 14.92 2.61
CA SER A 51 -24.35 16.31 2.70
C SER A 51 -25.21 17.20 1.81
N THR A 52 -25.52 18.39 2.32
CA THR A 52 -26.37 19.39 1.62
C THR A 52 -25.63 20.68 1.32
N ALA A 53 -24.51 20.95 2.00
CA ALA A 53 -23.72 22.15 1.81
C ALA A 53 -22.28 21.97 2.25
N ILE A 54 -21.37 22.64 1.54
CA ILE A 54 -19.98 22.87 1.94
C ILE A 54 -19.81 24.38 2.12
N PHE A 55 -19.30 24.78 3.29
CA PHE A 55 -18.92 26.15 3.62
C PHE A 55 -17.42 26.21 3.78
N PHE A 56 -16.79 27.30 3.37
CA PHE A 56 -15.36 27.49 3.53
C PHE A 56 -15.03 28.98 3.54
N GLY A 57 -13.84 29.31 4.02
CA GLY A 57 -13.35 30.68 3.99
C GLY A 57 -12.02 30.85 4.69
N LEU A 58 -11.67 32.11 4.91
CA LEU A 58 -10.51 32.52 5.70
C LEU A 58 -11.02 33.20 6.98
N GLN A 59 -10.51 32.77 8.13
CA GLN A 59 -10.83 33.31 9.44
C GLN A 59 -9.59 34.04 9.99
N ILE A 60 -9.82 35.19 10.62
CA ILE A 60 -8.84 35.91 11.43
C ILE A 60 -9.47 36.21 12.79
N ALA A 61 -8.68 36.04 13.86
CA ALA A 61 -8.99 36.59 15.17
C ALA A 61 -7.80 37.44 15.64
N GLY A 62 -8.08 38.56 16.29
CA GLY A 62 -7.06 39.55 16.67
C GLY A 62 -6.75 40.56 15.56
N THR A 63 -5.65 41.30 15.74
CA THR A 63 -5.15 42.30 14.77
C THR A 63 -4.22 41.66 13.73
N GLY A 64 -4.06 42.31 12.58
CA GLY A 64 -3.23 41.85 11.46
C GLY A 64 -4.04 41.65 10.19
N GLU A 65 -3.40 41.07 9.18
CA GLU A 65 -3.99 40.83 7.86
C GLU A 65 -3.68 39.40 7.39
N ALA A 66 -4.64 38.78 6.71
CA ALA A 66 -4.47 37.48 6.08
C ALA A 66 -4.99 37.55 4.63
N TYR A 67 -4.20 37.00 3.72
CA TYR A 67 -4.45 37.01 2.29
C TYR A 67 -4.48 35.58 1.78
N VAL A 68 -5.51 35.28 0.98
CA VAL A 68 -5.68 34.03 0.25
C VAL A 68 -5.84 34.36 -1.23
N ASP A 69 -5.27 33.53 -2.08
CA ASP A 69 -5.38 33.61 -3.53
C ASP A 69 -5.38 32.19 -4.10
N GLY A 70 -5.98 31.99 -5.27
CA GLY A 70 -6.02 30.69 -5.95
C GLY A 70 -6.83 29.61 -5.21
N LEU A 71 -7.93 29.96 -4.52
CA LEU A 71 -8.80 28.95 -3.87
C LEU A 71 -9.40 28.01 -4.93
N GLN A 72 -9.18 26.72 -4.73
CA GLN A 72 -9.77 25.64 -5.51
C GLN A 72 -10.56 24.71 -4.58
N ILE A 73 -11.74 24.29 -5.03
CA ILE A 73 -12.49 23.20 -4.43
C ILE A 73 -12.55 22.11 -5.47
N GLU A 74 -11.90 21.02 -5.14
CA GLU A 74 -11.82 19.84 -5.97
C GLU A 74 -12.12 18.65 -5.05
N PRO A 75 -12.70 17.55 -5.56
CA PRO A 75 -12.71 16.30 -4.82
C PRO A 75 -11.30 16.04 -4.32
N ALA A 76 -11.12 15.91 -3.01
CA ALA A 76 -9.80 15.71 -2.44
C ALA A 76 -9.14 14.54 -3.17
N ALA A 77 -7.95 14.78 -3.72
CA ALA A 77 -7.20 13.72 -4.38
C ALA A 77 -7.11 12.54 -3.42
N ARG A 78 -7.36 11.34 -3.94
CA ARG A 78 -7.32 10.05 -3.25
C ARG A 78 -5.94 9.87 -2.62
N THR A 79 -5.75 10.37 -1.41
CA THR A 79 -4.41 10.59 -0.87
C THR A 79 -4.14 9.71 0.32
N TRP A 80 -2.87 9.40 0.44
CA TRP A 80 -2.28 8.73 1.56
C TRP A 80 -2.07 9.73 2.70
N SER A 81 -2.76 9.54 3.82
CA SER A 81 -2.48 10.27 5.05
C SER A 81 -1.28 9.66 5.76
N VAL A 82 -0.31 10.47 6.16
CA VAL A 82 0.91 9.99 6.83
C VAL A 82 0.65 9.89 8.34
N ILE A 83 0.83 8.69 8.88
CA ILE A 83 0.68 8.38 10.30
C ILE A 83 2.07 8.10 10.89
N SER A 84 2.36 8.79 12.00
CA SER A 84 3.56 8.53 12.80
C SER A 84 3.31 7.36 13.73
N THR A 85 4.13 6.32 13.65
CA THR A 85 3.97 5.11 14.47
C THR A 85 4.78 5.14 15.77
N GLY A 86 5.61 6.16 15.97
CA GLY A 86 6.51 6.31 17.10
C GLY A 86 7.85 5.56 16.97
N THR A 87 8.02 4.69 15.97
CA THR A 87 9.33 4.10 15.65
C THR A 87 10.11 4.96 14.65
N THR A 88 11.42 4.76 14.62
CA THR A 88 12.32 5.23 13.54
C THR A 88 12.77 4.10 12.64
N GLN A 89 12.43 2.85 12.97
CA GLN A 89 12.78 1.68 12.17
C GLN A 89 12.02 1.68 10.84
N THR A 90 12.68 1.23 9.78
CA THR A 90 12.03 1.01 8.49
C THR A 90 11.02 -0.13 8.61
N ILE A 91 9.79 0.14 8.16
CA ILE A 91 8.70 -0.82 8.13
C ILE A 91 8.76 -1.54 6.77
N LEU A 92 8.88 -2.86 6.80
CA LEU A 92 9.11 -3.70 5.61
C LEU A 92 7.86 -4.48 5.20
N ALA A 93 7.02 -4.82 6.18
CA ALA A 93 5.80 -5.60 5.96
C ALA A 93 4.62 -5.00 6.73
N LEU A 94 3.42 -5.12 6.17
CA LEU A 94 2.19 -4.82 6.90
C LEU A 94 1.03 -5.66 6.39
N LYS A 95 0.08 -5.93 7.29
CA LYS A 95 -1.18 -6.59 6.98
C LYS A 95 -2.29 -5.95 7.81
N ALA A 96 -3.30 -5.45 7.12
CA ALA A 96 -4.53 -4.98 7.74
C ALA A 96 -5.50 -6.15 7.89
N VAL A 97 -6.06 -6.29 9.09
CA VAL A 97 -7.10 -7.29 9.41
C VAL A 97 -8.47 -6.70 9.12
N ASP A 98 -8.67 -5.47 9.57
CA ASP A 98 -9.87 -4.67 9.36
C ASP A 98 -9.49 -3.18 9.32
N GLU A 99 -10.47 -2.28 9.37
CA GLU A 99 -10.26 -0.84 9.35
C GLU A 99 -9.49 -0.29 10.56
N ASN A 100 -9.55 -1.00 11.69
CA ASN A 100 -9.02 -0.59 12.98
C ASN A 100 -7.74 -1.33 13.35
N THR A 101 -7.59 -2.57 12.89
CA THR A 101 -6.51 -3.47 13.27
C THR A 101 -5.51 -3.68 12.15
N VAL A 102 -4.27 -3.27 12.38
CA VAL A 102 -3.15 -3.46 11.44
C VAL A 102 -1.93 -3.92 12.19
N TRP A 103 -1.24 -4.89 11.60
CA TRP A 103 0.05 -5.37 12.04
C TRP A 103 1.14 -4.95 11.07
N ALA A 104 2.33 -4.61 11.56
CA ALA A 104 3.47 -4.26 10.74
C ALA A 104 4.79 -4.79 11.32
N GLY A 105 5.67 -5.24 10.43
CA GLY A 105 7.01 -5.73 10.73
C GLY A 105 8.06 -4.74 10.25
N ALA A 106 9.09 -4.53 11.06
CA ALA A 106 10.13 -3.54 10.80
C ALA A 106 11.53 -4.10 11.08
N MET A 107 12.54 -3.32 10.71
CA MET A 107 13.94 -3.62 11.02
C MET A 107 14.19 -3.73 12.54
N GLY A 108 15.20 -4.51 12.92
CA GLY A 108 15.60 -4.70 14.31
C GLY A 108 14.64 -5.59 15.12
N GLY A 109 13.93 -6.51 14.46
CA GLY A 109 12.95 -7.40 15.08
C GLY A 109 11.77 -6.66 15.68
N THR A 110 11.47 -5.47 15.15
CA THR A 110 10.43 -4.59 15.66
C THR A 110 9.08 -4.99 15.07
N TYR A 111 8.08 -5.17 15.93
CA TYR A 111 6.68 -5.30 15.52
C TYR A 111 5.90 -4.07 15.93
N LEU A 112 4.87 -3.77 15.13
CA LEU A 112 3.92 -2.70 15.37
C LEU A 112 2.51 -3.24 15.25
N ARG A 113 1.60 -2.77 16.09
CA ARG A 113 0.17 -3.08 16.03
C ARG A 113 -0.66 -1.86 16.40
N THR A 114 -1.71 -1.61 15.64
CA THR A 114 -2.82 -0.71 16.04
C THR A 114 -4.11 -1.51 16.12
N THR A 115 -5.05 -1.07 16.94
CA THR A 115 -6.42 -1.59 17.06
C THR A 115 -7.46 -0.45 17.07
N ASP A 116 -7.03 0.77 16.75
CA ASP A 116 -7.84 2.00 16.79
C ASP A 116 -7.71 2.81 15.50
N GLY A 117 -7.48 2.12 14.38
CA GLY A 117 -7.45 2.74 13.06
C GLY A 117 -6.24 3.64 12.86
N GLY A 118 -5.14 3.34 13.55
CA GLY A 118 -3.84 4.01 13.46
C GLY A 118 -3.71 5.25 14.33
N ALA A 119 -4.67 5.53 15.21
CA ALA A 119 -4.57 6.63 16.16
C ALA A 119 -3.43 6.40 17.17
N THR A 120 -3.26 5.16 17.63
CA THR A 120 -2.13 4.74 18.44
C THR A 120 -1.51 3.44 17.91
N TRP A 121 -0.21 3.28 18.17
CA TRP A 121 0.58 2.12 17.77
C TRP A 121 1.33 1.54 18.96
N LYS A 122 1.09 0.26 19.25
CA LYS A 122 1.96 -0.55 20.11
C LYS A 122 3.19 -0.92 19.31
N THR A 123 4.35 -0.46 19.75
CA THR A 123 5.64 -0.73 19.11
C THR A 123 6.58 -1.37 20.11
N ALA A 124 7.14 -2.53 19.78
CA ALA A 124 8.15 -3.20 20.61
C ALA A 124 9.02 -4.14 19.78
N VAL A 125 10.11 -4.61 20.38
CA VAL A 125 11.03 -5.58 19.77
C VAL A 125 10.70 -6.97 20.29
N VAL A 126 10.62 -7.96 19.39
CA VAL A 126 10.48 -9.36 19.77
C VAL A 126 11.76 -9.82 20.50
N PRO A 127 11.66 -10.42 21.70
CA PRO A 127 12.82 -10.89 22.44
C PRO A 127 13.73 -11.80 21.60
N GLY A 128 15.03 -11.49 21.56
CA GLY A 128 16.02 -12.26 20.80
C GLY A 128 16.04 -12.02 19.29
N ALA A 129 15.27 -11.05 18.78
CA ALA A 129 15.18 -10.72 17.35
C ALA A 129 15.86 -9.40 16.95
N THR A 130 16.60 -8.73 17.84
CA THR A 130 17.19 -7.40 17.61
C THR A 130 18.12 -7.31 16.40
N ALA A 131 18.75 -8.42 16.00
CA ALA A 131 19.61 -8.50 14.83
C ALA A 131 18.87 -8.87 13.53
N LEU A 132 17.55 -9.07 13.60
CA LEU A 132 16.72 -9.52 12.48
C LEU A 132 15.90 -8.38 11.90
N HIS A 133 15.42 -8.55 10.68
CA HIS A 133 14.46 -7.67 10.04
C HIS A 133 13.19 -8.47 9.74
N PHE A 134 12.03 -7.95 10.15
CA PHE A 134 10.75 -8.60 9.87
C PHE A 134 10.21 -8.13 8.52
N ASN A 135 10.49 -8.91 7.49
CA ASN A 135 10.21 -8.60 6.08
C ASN A 135 8.94 -9.28 5.54
N ALA A 136 8.38 -10.29 6.22
CA ALA A 136 7.10 -10.88 5.83
C ALA A 136 6.21 -11.12 7.05
N ILE A 137 4.90 -11.02 6.82
CA ILE A 137 3.88 -11.20 7.84
C ILE A 137 2.70 -12.01 7.30
N ALA A 138 2.22 -12.95 8.12
CA ALA A 138 0.90 -13.55 7.96
C ALA A 138 0.06 -13.28 9.21
N VAL A 139 -1.22 -12.98 9.03
CA VAL A 139 -2.16 -12.70 10.12
C VAL A 139 -3.38 -13.58 9.92
N ILE A 140 -3.75 -14.34 10.96
CA ILE A 140 -4.90 -15.26 10.94
C ILE A 140 -6.14 -14.56 11.44
N ASP A 141 -5.99 -13.81 12.53
CA ASP A 141 -7.04 -13.03 13.18
C ASP A 141 -6.40 -11.82 13.88
N GLN A 142 -7.20 -11.08 14.66
CA GLN A 142 -6.71 -9.87 15.33
C GLN A 142 -5.52 -10.13 16.26
N ASP A 143 -5.43 -11.31 16.91
CA ASP A 143 -4.46 -11.64 17.95
C ASP A 143 -3.37 -12.63 17.52
N THR A 144 -3.58 -13.33 16.40
CA THR A 144 -2.66 -14.35 15.88
C THR A 144 -1.92 -13.85 14.64
N ALA A 145 -0.61 -13.66 14.78
CA ALA A 145 0.27 -13.21 13.71
C ALA A 145 1.60 -13.97 13.68
N TYR A 146 2.18 -14.06 12.49
CA TYR A 146 3.47 -14.68 12.22
C TYR A 146 4.39 -13.69 11.51
N TYR A 147 5.65 -13.65 11.91
CA TYR A 147 6.71 -12.94 11.19
C TYR A 147 7.79 -13.90 10.74
N THR A 148 8.31 -13.68 9.53
CA THR A 148 9.64 -14.17 9.18
C THR A 148 10.67 -13.11 9.59
N GLY A 149 11.83 -13.56 10.09
CA GLY A 149 12.92 -12.70 10.51
C GLY A 149 14.23 -13.13 9.88
N GLN A 150 15.03 -12.18 9.42
CA GLN A 150 16.25 -12.46 8.67
C GLN A 150 17.38 -11.53 9.10
N ASN A 151 18.62 -12.01 9.06
CA ASN A 151 19.79 -11.19 9.35
C ASN A 151 20.48 -10.75 8.06
N TRP A 152 20.29 -9.51 7.63
CA TRP A 152 20.85 -8.99 6.37
C TRP A 152 22.38 -8.87 6.40
N ASN A 153 22.99 -8.82 7.58
CA ASN A 153 24.44 -8.72 7.69
C ASN A 153 25.13 -10.07 7.47
N THR A 154 24.47 -11.17 7.81
CA THR A 154 25.08 -12.51 7.77
C THR A 154 24.47 -13.42 6.70
N LEU A 155 23.28 -13.07 6.20
CA LEU A 155 22.47 -13.89 5.29
C LEU A 155 22.34 -15.33 5.81
N GLN A 156 22.17 -15.43 7.12
CA GLN A 156 22.05 -16.64 7.93
C GLN A 156 21.04 -16.38 9.04
N ASP A 157 20.65 -17.43 9.75
CA ASP A 157 19.79 -17.31 10.94
C ASP A 157 18.40 -16.75 10.64
N ALA A 158 17.75 -17.32 9.62
CA ALA A 158 16.37 -17.00 9.29
C ALA A 158 15.41 -17.72 10.24
N ARG A 159 14.35 -17.03 10.68
CA ARG A 159 13.45 -17.49 11.73
C ARG A 159 11.99 -17.25 11.38
N ILE A 160 11.11 -18.02 12.02
CA ILE A 160 9.66 -17.77 12.05
C ILE A 160 9.24 -17.56 13.51
N TYR A 161 8.54 -16.46 13.76
CA TYR A 161 7.96 -16.11 15.06
C TYR A 161 6.44 -16.14 14.99
N LYS A 162 5.78 -16.50 16.10
CA LYS A 162 4.33 -16.50 16.25
C LYS A 162 3.91 -15.79 17.54
N THR A 163 2.80 -15.07 17.48
CA THR A 163 2.01 -14.64 18.64
C THR A 163 0.57 -15.15 18.51
N THR A 164 -0.13 -15.31 19.63
CA THR A 164 -1.56 -15.66 19.72
C THR A 164 -2.29 -14.79 20.74
N ASP A 165 -1.63 -13.77 21.29
CA ASP A 165 -2.11 -12.91 22.37
C ASP A 165 -1.98 -11.44 22.01
N GLY A 166 -2.05 -11.14 20.71
CA GLY A 166 -1.99 -9.76 20.27
C GLY A 166 -0.62 -9.12 20.43
N GLY A 167 0.43 -9.94 20.45
CA GLY A 167 1.82 -9.52 20.55
C GLY A 167 2.24 -9.20 21.98
N ALA A 168 1.51 -9.68 23.00
CA ALA A 168 1.98 -9.61 24.37
C ALA A 168 3.17 -10.56 24.58
N THR A 169 3.14 -11.74 23.97
CA THR A 169 4.24 -12.70 23.91
C THR A 169 4.50 -13.19 22.49
N TRP A 170 5.73 -13.61 22.25
CA TRP A 170 6.20 -14.12 20.96
C TRP A 170 7.04 -15.37 21.16
N THR A 171 6.78 -16.39 20.36
CA THR A 171 7.52 -17.66 20.38
C THR A 171 8.22 -17.89 19.04
N GLN A 172 9.49 -18.26 19.06
CA GLN A 172 10.21 -18.71 17.87
C GLN A 172 9.74 -20.13 17.52
N GLN A 173 9.05 -20.28 16.39
CA GLN A 173 8.53 -21.57 15.92
C GLN A 173 9.54 -22.33 15.06
N TYR A 174 10.40 -21.60 14.33
CA TYR A 174 11.36 -22.18 13.41
C TYR A 174 12.64 -21.35 13.32
N ARG A 175 13.77 -22.01 13.05
CA ARG A 175 15.08 -21.36 12.86
C ARG A 175 15.93 -22.21 11.92
N ASN A 176 16.48 -21.59 10.89
CA ASN A 176 17.48 -22.18 10.00
C ASN A 176 18.75 -21.30 10.02
N THR A 177 19.90 -21.91 10.33
CA THR A 177 21.20 -21.21 10.43
C THR A 177 22.08 -21.42 9.20
N GLY A 178 21.54 -22.00 8.13
CA GLY A 178 22.28 -22.23 6.89
C GLY A 178 22.64 -20.94 6.18
N VAL A 179 23.77 -20.95 5.47
CA VAL A 179 24.19 -19.84 4.62
C VAL A 179 23.19 -19.67 3.48
N GLY A 180 22.75 -18.43 3.27
CA GLY A 180 21.73 -18.08 2.29
C GLY A 180 20.30 -18.10 2.83
N ALA A 181 20.07 -18.46 4.09
CA ALA A 181 18.73 -18.53 4.66
C ALA A 181 18.10 -17.13 4.74
N PHE A 182 17.03 -16.93 3.98
CA PHE A 182 16.28 -15.69 3.85
C PHE A 182 14.80 -15.96 3.48
N PHE A 183 13.91 -15.96 4.47
CA PHE A 183 12.47 -16.21 4.26
C PHE A 183 11.75 -15.00 3.63
N ASN A 184 11.58 -15.01 2.30
CA ASN A 184 10.93 -13.93 1.57
C ASN A 184 9.45 -13.78 1.90
N SER A 185 8.77 -14.86 2.28
CA SER A 185 7.32 -14.84 2.47
C SER A 185 6.79 -15.97 3.34
N ILE A 186 5.61 -15.73 3.91
CA ILE A 186 4.84 -16.68 4.70
C ILE A 186 3.35 -16.46 4.42
N ALA A 187 2.60 -17.54 4.24
CA ALA A 187 1.18 -17.50 3.93
C ALA A 187 0.46 -18.71 4.53
N PHE A 188 -0.84 -18.57 4.77
CA PHE A 188 -1.68 -19.58 5.41
C PHE A 188 -2.96 -19.80 4.60
N TRP A 189 -3.30 -21.06 4.35
CA TRP A 189 -4.59 -21.44 3.73
C TRP A 189 -5.73 -21.32 4.75
N ASP A 190 -5.43 -21.61 6.01
CA ASP A 190 -6.31 -21.52 7.17
C ASP A 190 -5.47 -21.40 8.45
N ALA A 191 -6.10 -21.45 9.63
CA ALA A 191 -5.42 -21.27 10.91
C ALA A 191 -4.35 -22.33 11.23
N ASP A 192 -4.48 -23.53 10.65
CA ASP A 192 -3.61 -24.68 10.94
C ASP A 192 -2.57 -24.90 9.84
N ASN A 193 -2.91 -24.58 8.60
CA ASN A 193 -2.14 -24.93 7.43
C ASN A 193 -1.43 -23.72 6.83
N GLY A 194 -0.09 -23.77 6.80
CA GLY A 194 0.73 -22.66 6.31
C GLY A 194 2.00 -23.10 5.60
N VAL A 195 2.59 -22.17 4.86
CA VAL A 195 3.81 -22.35 4.08
C VAL A 195 4.66 -21.08 4.12
N ALA A 196 5.98 -21.25 4.23
CA ALA A 196 6.93 -20.17 4.10
C ALA A 196 8.01 -20.51 3.05
N ALA A 197 8.36 -19.52 2.24
CA ALA A 197 9.34 -19.66 1.16
C ALA A 197 10.62 -18.89 1.48
N CYS A 198 11.75 -19.57 1.38
CA CYS A 198 13.09 -19.03 1.60
C CYS A 198 13.97 -19.23 0.37
N ASP A 199 14.94 -18.34 0.22
CA ASP A 199 16.01 -18.48 -0.75
C ASP A 199 16.75 -19.83 -0.63
N PRO A 200 17.49 -20.24 -1.67
CA PRO A 200 18.18 -21.50 -1.65
C PRO A 200 19.20 -21.64 -0.51
N VAL A 201 19.10 -22.74 0.22
CA VAL A 201 20.06 -23.15 1.26
C VAL A 201 20.56 -24.55 0.90
N GLY A 202 21.88 -24.74 0.88
CA GLY A 202 22.46 -26.05 0.55
C GLY A 202 22.14 -26.56 -0.87
N GLY A 203 21.85 -25.66 -1.81
CA GLY A 203 21.58 -26.00 -3.21
C GLY A 203 20.12 -26.31 -3.57
N SER A 204 19.18 -26.13 -2.64
CA SER A 204 17.74 -26.25 -2.89
C SER A 204 16.98 -25.08 -2.28
N PHE A 205 15.83 -24.68 -2.86
CA PHE A 205 14.93 -23.74 -2.21
C PHE A 205 14.51 -24.28 -0.84
N LEU A 206 14.60 -23.46 0.21
CA LEU A 206 14.11 -23.84 1.52
C LEU A 206 12.62 -23.49 1.62
N ILE A 207 11.75 -24.49 1.49
CA ILE A 207 10.32 -24.33 1.72
C ILE A 207 9.95 -25.11 2.97
N VAL A 208 9.21 -24.48 3.89
CA VAL A 208 8.68 -25.15 5.08
C VAL A 208 7.16 -25.07 5.11
N THR A 209 6.53 -26.13 5.60
CA THR A 209 5.07 -26.25 5.74
C THR A 209 4.67 -26.60 7.16
N THR A 210 3.48 -26.18 7.57
CA THR A 210 2.86 -26.54 8.84
C THR A 210 1.42 -26.99 8.61
N THR A 211 0.95 -27.90 9.47
CA THR A 211 -0.44 -28.39 9.52
C THR A 211 -1.02 -28.34 10.94
N ASP A 212 -0.34 -27.64 11.85
CA ASP A 212 -0.69 -27.54 13.27
C ASP A 212 -0.58 -26.09 13.79
N GLY A 213 -0.82 -25.13 12.90
CA GLY A 213 -0.78 -23.71 13.21
C GLY A 213 0.64 -23.26 13.55
N GLY A 214 1.65 -23.85 12.92
CA GLY A 214 3.05 -23.50 13.10
C GLY A 214 3.65 -23.95 14.41
N ALA A 215 3.03 -24.88 15.16
CA ALA A 215 3.66 -25.52 16.32
C ALA A 215 4.84 -26.42 15.87
N THR A 216 4.73 -26.99 14.67
CA THR A 216 5.82 -27.63 13.95
C THR A 216 5.89 -27.13 12.50
N TRP A 217 7.11 -27.04 11.98
CA TRP A 217 7.40 -26.68 10.59
C TRP A 217 8.29 -27.76 9.97
N ASN A 218 7.86 -28.31 8.84
CA ASN A 218 8.54 -29.38 8.14
C ASN A 218 9.13 -28.87 6.83
N GLU A 219 10.43 -29.08 6.61
CA GLU A 219 11.08 -28.79 5.33
C GLU A 219 10.54 -29.70 4.23
N VAL A 220 10.20 -29.11 3.08
CA VAL A 220 9.81 -29.83 1.88
C VAL A 220 11.05 -30.47 1.26
N PRO A 221 11.06 -31.78 0.99
CA PRO A 221 12.23 -32.45 0.41
C PRO A 221 12.66 -31.83 -0.92
N ALA A 222 13.98 -31.69 -1.14
CA ALA A 222 14.53 -31.12 -2.37
C ALA A 222 14.06 -31.84 -3.65
N ALA A 223 13.77 -33.15 -3.57
CA ALA A 223 13.24 -33.94 -4.69
C ALA A 223 11.81 -33.53 -5.11
N ASN A 224 11.08 -32.85 -4.24
CA ASN A 224 9.73 -32.35 -4.49
C ASN A 224 9.74 -30.89 -5.00
N LEU A 225 10.92 -30.31 -5.20
CA LEU A 225 11.11 -28.93 -5.60
C LEU A 225 11.88 -28.87 -6.94
N PRO A 226 11.57 -27.90 -7.82
CA PRO A 226 12.44 -27.58 -8.93
C PRO A 226 13.80 -27.12 -8.41
N ALA A 227 14.89 -27.62 -8.99
CA ALA A 227 16.22 -27.16 -8.63
C ALA A 227 16.36 -25.65 -8.91
N PRO A 228 16.95 -24.88 -7.97
CA PRO A 228 17.25 -23.48 -8.20
C PRO A 228 18.35 -23.36 -9.26
N LYS A 229 18.25 -22.34 -10.11
CA LYS A 229 19.34 -21.97 -11.03
C LYS A 229 20.45 -21.26 -10.25
N PRO A 230 21.66 -21.16 -10.81
CA PRO A 230 22.71 -20.34 -10.23
C PRO A 230 22.20 -18.91 -9.95
N ASN A 231 22.34 -18.47 -8.69
CA ASN A 231 21.90 -17.16 -8.19
C ASN A 231 20.38 -16.90 -8.28
N GLU A 232 19.53 -17.92 -8.33
CA GLU A 232 18.07 -17.76 -8.26
C GLU A 232 17.58 -17.60 -6.81
N TYR A 233 16.65 -16.66 -6.60
CA TYR A 233 16.03 -16.39 -5.29
C TYR A 233 14.53 -16.72 -5.30
N ALA A 234 13.96 -17.02 -4.12
CA ALA A 234 12.54 -17.36 -3.92
C ALA A 234 11.67 -16.10 -3.80
N GLY A 235 11.81 -15.21 -4.77
CA GLY A 235 11.22 -13.88 -4.80
C GLY A 235 12.25 -12.83 -5.14
N PHE A 236 11.84 -11.57 -5.08
CA PHE A 236 12.74 -10.46 -5.37
C PHE A 236 12.33 -9.18 -4.64
N GLY A 237 13.30 -8.53 -4.01
CA GLY A 237 13.11 -7.35 -3.15
C GLY A 237 12.56 -7.71 -1.78
N ASP A 238 12.80 -6.84 -0.79
CA ASP A 238 12.38 -7.06 0.61
C ASP A 238 10.87 -6.93 0.84
N THR A 239 10.09 -7.30 -0.17
CA THR A 239 8.63 -7.16 -0.24
C THR A 239 7.96 -7.82 0.93
N GLY A 240 6.96 -7.13 1.49
CA GLY A 240 6.22 -7.45 2.71
C GLY A 240 5.49 -8.79 2.77
N GLY A 241 6.12 -9.90 2.35
CA GLY A 241 5.58 -11.24 2.24
C GLY A 241 4.80 -11.55 0.97
N THR A 242 4.83 -10.69 -0.05
CA THR A 242 3.92 -10.82 -1.20
C THR A 242 4.41 -11.69 -2.35
N THR A 243 5.63 -12.24 -2.25
CA THR A 243 6.18 -13.12 -3.30
C THR A 243 5.48 -14.47 -3.38
N LEU A 244 4.71 -14.83 -2.35
CA LEU A 244 3.96 -16.08 -2.20
C LEU A 244 2.47 -15.78 -2.02
N PHE A 245 1.64 -16.53 -2.72
CA PHE A 245 0.18 -16.49 -2.60
C PHE A 245 -0.37 -17.89 -2.40
N VAL A 246 -1.42 -18.01 -1.59
CA VAL A 246 -2.15 -19.27 -1.34
C VAL A 246 -3.61 -19.08 -1.70
N GLU A 247 -4.22 -20.11 -2.31
CA GLU A 247 -5.63 -20.08 -2.71
C GLU A 247 -6.31 -21.41 -2.36
N GLY A 248 -7.58 -21.31 -1.99
CA GLY A 248 -8.39 -22.45 -1.59
C GLY A 248 -7.77 -23.19 -0.42
N LYS A 249 -7.68 -24.52 -0.52
CA LYS A 249 -7.18 -25.39 0.58
C LYS A 249 -5.77 -25.92 0.34
N ASN A 250 -5.23 -25.77 -0.86
CA ASN A 250 -4.06 -26.53 -1.29
C ASN A 250 -3.21 -25.88 -2.38
N LYS A 251 -3.63 -24.77 -3.00
CA LYS A 251 -2.85 -24.15 -4.07
C LYS A 251 -1.94 -23.09 -3.52
N ALA A 252 -0.71 -23.04 -4.04
CA ALA A 252 0.24 -21.99 -3.72
C ALA A 252 1.08 -21.64 -4.94
N TRP A 253 1.51 -20.39 -5.03
CA TRP A 253 2.42 -19.89 -6.05
C TRP A 253 3.44 -18.97 -5.41
N PHE A 254 4.71 -19.08 -5.78
CA PHE A 254 5.70 -18.05 -5.50
C PHE A 254 6.52 -17.70 -6.74
N GLY A 255 6.94 -16.45 -6.83
CA GLY A 255 7.80 -15.97 -7.91
C GLY A 255 9.28 -16.20 -7.63
N THR A 256 10.09 -16.29 -8.69
CA THR A 256 11.56 -16.31 -8.57
C THR A 256 12.19 -15.00 -9.06
N GLY A 257 13.45 -14.80 -8.69
CA GLY A 257 14.22 -13.63 -9.10
C GLY A 257 15.69 -13.94 -9.34
N ASN A 258 16.37 -12.95 -9.92
CA ASN A 258 17.80 -12.84 -10.16
C ASN A 258 18.42 -13.85 -11.15
N ALA A 259 17.71 -14.92 -11.53
CA ALA A 259 18.13 -15.85 -12.56
C ALA A 259 17.11 -15.96 -13.72
N ALA A 260 17.61 -15.97 -14.95
CA ALA A 260 16.80 -16.07 -16.16
C ALA A 260 16.51 -17.55 -16.56
N PRO A 261 15.37 -17.84 -17.21
CA PRO A 261 14.16 -17.03 -17.23
C PRO A 261 13.56 -16.88 -15.84
N ILE A 262 12.88 -15.77 -15.55
CA ILE A 262 12.10 -15.59 -14.32
C ILE A 262 10.92 -16.57 -14.34
N ARG A 263 10.64 -17.26 -13.22
CA ARG A 263 9.62 -18.31 -13.15
C ARG A 263 8.63 -18.05 -12.02
N VAL A 264 7.47 -18.68 -12.14
CA VAL A 264 6.56 -18.93 -11.03
C VAL A 264 6.66 -20.41 -10.67
N ILE A 265 6.81 -20.70 -9.37
CA ILE A 265 6.81 -22.04 -8.81
C ILE A 265 5.47 -22.26 -8.11
N LYS A 266 4.80 -23.39 -8.42
CA LYS A 266 3.42 -23.67 -8.06
C LYS A 266 3.28 -25.02 -7.36
N SER A 267 2.43 -25.08 -6.34
CA SER A 267 1.94 -26.30 -5.71
C SER A 267 0.42 -26.40 -5.85
N THR A 268 -0.10 -27.63 -5.85
CA THR A 268 -1.54 -27.94 -5.83
C THR A 268 -1.90 -28.94 -4.73
N ASP A 269 -0.98 -29.22 -3.82
CA ASP A 269 -1.08 -30.24 -2.79
C ASP A 269 -0.62 -29.73 -1.42
N GLN A 270 -0.88 -28.44 -1.16
CA GLN A 270 -0.61 -27.77 0.11
C GLN A 270 0.90 -27.63 0.38
N GLY A 271 1.67 -27.34 -0.68
CA GLY A 271 3.11 -27.10 -0.59
C GLY A 271 3.96 -28.38 -0.48
N LYS A 272 3.39 -29.57 -0.70
CA LYS A 272 4.13 -30.84 -0.59
C LYS A 272 4.97 -31.13 -1.82
N THR A 273 4.47 -30.77 -3.01
CA THR A 273 5.21 -30.84 -4.28
C THR A 273 5.03 -29.57 -5.09
N TRP A 274 6.07 -29.24 -5.87
CA TRP A 274 6.16 -27.99 -6.61
C TRP A 274 6.62 -28.22 -8.05
N THR A 275 6.05 -27.46 -8.97
CA THR A 275 6.45 -27.41 -10.38
C THR A 275 6.76 -25.97 -10.77
N SER A 276 7.55 -25.74 -11.83
CA SER A 276 7.90 -24.39 -12.27
C SER A 276 7.40 -24.10 -13.68
N VAL A 277 6.94 -22.88 -13.89
CA VAL A 277 6.56 -22.34 -15.21
C VAL A 277 7.33 -21.04 -15.45
N SER A 278 7.99 -20.93 -16.60
CA SER A 278 8.69 -19.70 -17.00
C SER A 278 7.70 -18.60 -17.37
N THR A 279 8.05 -17.36 -17.05
CA THR A 279 7.30 -16.17 -17.43
C THR A 279 7.98 -15.47 -18.62
N PRO A 280 7.24 -14.67 -19.40
CA PRO A 280 7.82 -13.80 -20.44
C PRO A 280 8.44 -12.51 -19.89
N LEU A 281 8.61 -12.38 -18.57
CA LEU A 281 9.19 -11.18 -17.97
C LEU A 281 10.63 -10.95 -18.46
N PRO A 282 11.03 -9.70 -18.75
CA PRO A 282 12.35 -9.39 -19.27
C PRO A 282 13.44 -9.65 -18.22
N THR A 283 14.59 -10.13 -18.69
CA THR A 283 15.71 -10.57 -17.82
C THR A 283 17.06 -9.92 -18.17
N SER A 284 17.09 -8.94 -19.07
CA SER A 284 18.30 -8.33 -19.61
C SER A 284 18.85 -7.21 -18.71
N GLY A 285 20.02 -7.41 -18.10
CA GLY A 285 20.63 -6.44 -17.19
C GLY A 285 20.26 -6.76 -15.73
N ASP A 286 21.29 -6.84 -14.90
CA ASP A 286 21.28 -7.53 -13.60
C ASP A 286 20.16 -7.08 -12.64
N PHE A 287 19.81 -7.94 -11.68
CA PHE A 287 18.81 -7.74 -10.62
C PHE A 287 17.37 -7.52 -11.14
N SER A 288 16.67 -8.61 -11.49
CA SER A 288 15.25 -8.61 -11.90
C SER A 288 14.50 -9.81 -11.32
N GLY A 289 13.22 -9.68 -11.03
CA GLY A 289 12.44 -10.80 -10.49
C GLY A 289 11.04 -10.44 -10.05
N ILE A 290 10.26 -11.47 -9.71
CA ILE A 290 8.91 -11.33 -9.18
C ILE A 290 8.98 -10.97 -7.69
N SER A 291 8.37 -9.85 -7.36
CA SER A 291 8.29 -9.25 -6.03
C SER A 291 6.90 -9.45 -5.42
N THR A 292 5.90 -9.74 -6.25
CA THR A 292 4.53 -9.94 -5.81
C THR A 292 3.75 -10.92 -6.67
N VAL A 293 2.91 -11.74 -6.04
CA VAL A 293 1.96 -12.65 -6.68
C VAL A 293 0.59 -12.45 -6.02
N ALA A 294 -0.46 -12.31 -6.83
CA ALA A 294 -1.82 -12.15 -6.34
C ALA A 294 -2.81 -12.87 -7.25
N PHE A 295 -3.72 -13.66 -6.68
CA PHE A 295 -4.78 -14.32 -7.43
C PHE A 295 -6.16 -13.82 -7.01
N ALA A 296 -7.04 -13.67 -8.00
CA ALA A 296 -8.47 -13.46 -7.80
C ALA A 296 -9.14 -14.77 -7.35
N ASP A 297 -8.76 -15.84 -8.04
CA ASP A 297 -9.33 -17.17 -7.89
C ASP A 297 -8.30 -18.22 -8.32
N SER A 298 -8.73 -19.47 -8.33
CA SER A 298 -7.88 -20.63 -8.62
C SER A 298 -7.29 -20.70 -10.04
N LEU A 299 -7.74 -19.82 -10.95
CA LEU A 299 -7.37 -19.73 -12.36
C LEU A 299 -6.76 -18.36 -12.72
N THR A 300 -7.33 -17.27 -12.23
CA THR A 300 -6.96 -15.91 -12.64
C THR A 300 -6.04 -15.27 -11.61
N GLY A 301 -4.86 -14.86 -12.05
CA GLY A 301 -3.88 -14.22 -11.19
C GLY A 301 -2.82 -13.42 -11.92
N PHE A 302 -2.01 -12.73 -11.15
CA PHE A 302 -0.98 -11.82 -11.61
C PHE A 302 0.32 -12.06 -10.84
N ALA A 303 1.43 -11.89 -11.54
CA ALA A 303 2.75 -11.82 -10.93
C ALA A 303 3.46 -10.56 -11.44
N GLY A 304 3.96 -9.77 -10.50
CA GLY A 304 4.57 -8.48 -10.73
C GLY A 304 5.96 -8.40 -10.14
N GLY A 305 6.81 -7.54 -10.69
CA GLY A 305 8.22 -7.49 -10.31
C GLY A 305 8.87 -6.14 -10.49
N TYR A 306 10.15 -6.10 -10.17
CA TYR A 306 11.03 -4.98 -10.51
C TYR A 306 12.31 -5.48 -11.17
N LYS A 307 12.97 -4.53 -11.84
CA LYS A 307 14.26 -4.70 -12.51
C LYS A 307 15.12 -3.48 -12.23
N SER A 308 16.40 -3.68 -11.88
CA SER A 308 17.30 -2.61 -11.44
C SER A 308 17.76 -1.70 -12.59
N SER A 309 17.94 -2.28 -13.79
CA SER A 309 18.14 -1.54 -15.03
C SER A 309 16.80 -0.95 -15.46
N TYR A 310 16.46 0.17 -14.80
CA TYR A 310 15.19 0.85 -14.96
C TYR A 310 14.96 1.21 -16.42
N SER A 311 13.99 0.56 -17.05
CA SER A 311 13.51 0.88 -18.38
C SER A 311 12.06 1.33 -18.27
N LYS A 312 11.78 2.57 -18.68
CA LYS A 312 10.41 3.08 -18.79
C LYS A 312 9.62 2.44 -19.94
N THR A 313 10.09 1.36 -20.56
CA THR A 313 9.40 0.70 -21.69
C THR A 313 9.18 -0.78 -21.47
N GLU A 314 9.73 -1.36 -20.41
CA GLU A 314 9.63 -2.80 -20.13
C GLU A 314 8.48 -3.10 -19.17
N THR A 315 7.65 -4.07 -19.55
CA THR A 315 6.52 -4.51 -18.72
C THR A 315 7.00 -5.51 -17.67
N MET A 316 6.78 -5.20 -16.40
CA MET A 316 7.10 -6.06 -15.25
C MET A 316 5.87 -6.70 -14.59
N LEU A 317 4.81 -6.93 -15.38
CA LEU A 317 3.56 -7.54 -14.94
C LEU A 317 3.12 -8.62 -15.93
N VAL A 318 2.76 -9.79 -15.40
CA VAL A 318 2.16 -10.89 -16.16
C VAL A 318 0.84 -11.35 -15.54
N LYS A 319 -0.07 -11.83 -16.39
CA LYS A 319 -1.38 -12.38 -16.04
C LYS A 319 -1.48 -13.84 -16.45
N THR A 320 -2.15 -14.63 -15.63
CA THR A 320 -2.59 -15.99 -15.95
C THR A 320 -4.11 -16.08 -15.85
N THR A 321 -4.70 -16.95 -16.66
CA THR A 321 -6.13 -17.32 -16.63
C THR A 321 -6.33 -18.84 -16.58
N ASP A 322 -5.25 -19.60 -16.37
CA ASP A 322 -5.23 -21.07 -16.33
C ASP A 322 -4.59 -21.62 -15.03
N GLY A 323 -4.50 -20.76 -14.01
CA GLY A 323 -3.96 -21.08 -12.69
C GLY A 323 -2.43 -21.11 -12.67
N GLY A 324 -1.78 -20.34 -13.54
CA GLY A 324 -0.32 -20.25 -13.64
C GLY A 324 0.31 -21.40 -14.41
N GLN A 325 -0.44 -22.08 -15.30
CA GLN A 325 0.13 -23.02 -16.28
C GLN A 325 0.80 -22.25 -17.43
N SER A 326 0.30 -21.06 -17.75
CA SER A 326 0.93 -20.09 -18.64
C SER A 326 0.75 -18.65 -18.14
N TRP A 327 1.62 -17.77 -18.61
CA TRP A 327 1.69 -16.36 -18.19
C TRP A 327 1.89 -15.45 -19.41
N ASN A 328 1.11 -14.37 -19.49
CA ASN A 328 1.15 -13.40 -20.59
C ASN A 328 1.47 -12.00 -20.07
N LEU A 329 2.26 -11.20 -20.79
CA LEU A 329 2.58 -9.82 -20.41
C LEU A 329 1.33 -8.94 -20.37
N VAL A 330 1.29 -8.01 -19.42
CA VAL A 330 0.23 -7.00 -19.27
C VAL A 330 0.83 -5.62 -19.56
N PRO A 331 0.89 -5.17 -20.83
CA PRO A 331 1.61 -3.95 -21.21
C PRO A 331 0.94 -2.66 -20.71
N ALA A 332 -0.30 -2.75 -20.23
CA ALA A 332 -1.10 -1.62 -19.76
C ALA A 332 -0.53 -0.96 -18.48
N LEU A 333 0.34 -1.64 -17.73
CA LEU A 333 0.99 -1.09 -16.55
C LEU A 333 2.51 -1.09 -16.69
N ASN A 334 3.09 0.11 -16.67
CA ASN A 334 4.53 0.32 -16.71
C ASN A 334 5.03 0.87 -15.38
N LEU A 335 4.82 0.05 -14.34
CA LEU A 335 5.30 0.28 -12.98
C LEU A 335 6.15 -0.92 -12.54
N HIS A 336 7.22 -0.64 -11.81
CA HIS A 336 8.03 -1.63 -11.14
C HIS A 336 7.39 -1.92 -9.79
N LEU A 337 6.75 -3.09 -9.71
CA LEU A 337 5.86 -3.43 -8.60
C LEU A 337 6.65 -3.85 -7.38
N SER A 338 6.19 -3.41 -6.21
CA SER A 338 6.64 -3.93 -4.91
C SER A 338 5.59 -4.86 -4.32
N THR A 339 4.32 -4.42 -4.28
CA THR A 339 3.20 -5.27 -3.88
C THR A 339 2.01 -5.10 -4.82
N LEU A 340 1.24 -6.17 -4.96
CA LEU A 340 0.00 -6.24 -5.73
C LEU A 340 -1.04 -6.96 -4.87
N GLN A 341 -2.27 -6.47 -4.86
CA GLN A 341 -3.36 -7.08 -4.10
C GLN A 341 -4.68 -6.92 -4.84
N PHE A 342 -5.49 -7.98 -4.87
CA PHE A 342 -6.92 -7.85 -5.12
C PHE A 342 -7.60 -7.23 -3.90
N VAL A 343 -8.36 -6.16 -4.12
CA VAL A 343 -9.03 -5.45 -3.03
C VAL A 343 -10.25 -6.25 -2.58
N PRO A 344 -10.39 -6.58 -1.29
CA PRO A 344 -11.55 -7.30 -0.80
C PRO A 344 -12.87 -6.56 -1.08
N ASN A 345 -13.97 -7.31 -1.17
CA ASN A 345 -15.32 -6.78 -1.42
C ASN A 345 -15.51 -6.09 -2.79
N THR A 346 -14.80 -6.57 -3.82
CA THR A 346 -14.87 -6.00 -5.19
C THR A 346 -15.15 -7.03 -6.27
N ASN A 347 -15.61 -8.23 -5.88
CA ASN A 347 -15.80 -9.37 -6.79
C ASN A 347 -14.55 -9.68 -7.63
N ASN A 348 -13.36 -9.47 -7.05
CA ASN A 348 -12.07 -9.63 -7.71
C ASN A 348 -11.84 -8.76 -8.96
N ASN A 349 -12.60 -7.68 -9.12
CA ASN A 349 -12.42 -6.75 -10.23
C ASN A 349 -11.40 -5.67 -9.93
N MET A 350 -11.09 -5.41 -8.66
CA MET A 350 -10.18 -4.34 -8.30
C MET A 350 -8.83 -4.85 -7.82
N LEU A 351 -7.76 -4.31 -8.38
CA LEU A 351 -6.39 -4.51 -7.93
C LEU A 351 -5.75 -3.19 -7.54
N VAL A 352 -4.87 -3.22 -6.55
CA VAL A 352 -3.98 -2.11 -6.19
C VAL A 352 -2.55 -2.59 -6.25
N ALA A 353 -1.69 -1.73 -6.80
CA ALA A 353 -0.28 -1.94 -7.03
C ALA A 353 0.53 -0.84 -6.33
N SER A 354 1.54 -1.21 -5.54
CA SER A 354 2.53 -0.29 -5.00
C SER A 354 3.81 -0.32 -5.82
N SER A 355 4.50 0.81 -5.82
CA SER A 355 5.79 0.99 -6.46
C SER A 355 6.54 2.14 -5.80
N ALA A 356 7.86 2.13 -5.95
CA ALA A 356 8.69 3.31 -5.71
C ALA A 356 8.28 4.51 -6.59
N GLN A 357 7.58 4.25 -7.70
CA GLN A 357 7.07 5.27 -8.63
C GLN A 357 5.67 5.79 -8.26
N GLY A 358 5.03 5.22 -7.22
CA GLY A 358 3.68 5.58 -6.79
C GLY A 358 2.75 4.38 -6.66
N THR A 359 1.46 4.66 -6.48
CA THR A 359 0.41 3.64 -6.39
C THR A 359 -0.41 3.65 -7.67
N ALA A 360 -0.78 2.47 -8.19
CA ALA A 360 -1.76 2.35 -9.26
C ALA A 360 -2.90 1.41 -8.85
N TYR A 361 -4.02 1.52 -9.53
CA TYR A 361 -5.14 0.60 -9.37
C TYR A 361 -5.77 0.26 -10.71
N SER A 362 -6.41 -0.90 -10.77
CA SER A 362 -7.27 -1.34 -11.86
C SER A 362 -8.63 -1.66 -11.26
N ASN A 363 -9.72 -1.34 -11.96
CA ASN A 363 -11.08 -1.66 -11.55
C ASN A 363 -11.82 -2.55 -12.56
N ASP A 364 -11.08 -3.16 -13.49
CA ASP A 364 -11.57 -4.02 -14.57
C ASP A 364 -10.83 -5.37 -14.64
N GLY A 365 -10.36 -5.87 -13.50
CA GLY A 365 -9.68 -7.16 -13.40
C GLY A 365 -8.26 -7.15 -13.98
N GLY A 366 -7.61 -5.99 -13.95
CA GLY A 366 -6.21 -5.78 -14.35
C GLY A 366 -5.99 -5.51 -15.84
N ASP A 367 -7.06 -5.25 -16.60
CA ASP A 367 -6.98 -5.01 -18.05
C ASP A 367 -6.57 -3.56 -18.36
N THR A 368 -7.04 -2.59 -17.57
CA THR A 368 -6.59 -1.19 -17.59
C THR A 368 -6.17 -0.73 -16.20
N TRP A 369 -5.26 0.24 -16.17
CA TRP A 369 -4.64 0.73 -14.95
C TRP A 369 -4.62 2.25 -14.89
N GLN A 370 -4.82 2.78 -13.70
CA GLN A 370 -4.76 4.20 -13.39
C GLN A 370 -3.71 4.43 -12.30
N ILE A 371 -2.75 5.31 -12.56
CA ILE A 371 -1.80 5.77 -11.54
C ILE A 371 -2.51 6.82 -10.69
N LEU A 372 -2.50 6.63 -9.36
CA LEU A 372 -3.05 7.61 -8.43
C LEU A 372 -2.19 8.88 -8.44
N PRO A 373 -2.78 10.08 -8.52
CA PRO A 373 -2.02 11.33 -8.55
C PRO A 373 -1.33 11.60 -7.21
N SER A 374 -0.14 12.22 -7.26
CA SER A 374 0.60 12.72 -6.08
C SER A 374 0.88 11.69 -4.99
N THR A 375 0.99 10.40 -5.33
CA THR A 375 1.26 9.34 -4.33
C THR A 375 2.73 9.24 -3.94
N GLN A 376 2.97 9.01 -2.66
CA GLN A 376 4.28 8.67 -2.13
C GLN A 376 4.76 7.31 -2.65
N PRO A 377 6.08 7.08 -2.76
CA PRO A 377 6.64 5.75 -2.95
C PRO A 377 6.10 4.83 -1.85
N THR A 378 5.48 3.71 -2.25
CA THR A 378 4.98 2.70 -1.32
C THR A 378 5.58 1.37 -1.70
N PHE A 379 5.87 0.56 -0.69
CA PHE A 379 6.59 -0.69 -0.86
C PHE A 379 5.86 -1.89 -0.30
N ALA A 380 5.14 -1.73 0.81
CA ALA A 380 4.17 -2.71 1.31
C ALA A 380 2.77 -2.07 1.29
N LEU A 381 1.73 -2.84 0.93
CA LEU A 381 0.35 -2.38 0.92
C LEU A 381 -0.60 -3.47 1.43
N SER A 382 -1.69 -3.07 2.09
CA SER A 382 -2.79 -3.94 2.48
C SER A 382 -4.10 -3.16 2.51
N PHE A 383 -5.02 -3.49 1.61
CA PHE A 383 -6.40 -2.99 1.57
C PHE A 383 -7.36 -4.01 2.20
N VAL A 384 -8.32 -3.50 2.95
CA VAL A 384 -9.44 -4.29 3.52
C VAL A 384 -10.77 -3.99 2.83
N SER A 385 -10.84 -2.87 2.11
CA SER A 385 -11.97 -2.47 1.29
C SER A 385 -11.52 -1.48 0.20
N PRO A 386 -12.41 -1.09 -0.73
CA PRO A 386 -12.15 0.00 -1.68
C PRO A 386 -11.83 1.36 -1.06
N THR A 387 -12.20 1.54 0.20
CA THR A 387 -12.11 2.82 0.91
C THR A 387 -11.06 2.84 2.02
N VAL A 388 -10.57 1.67 2.42
CA VAL A 388 -9.62 1.53 3.54
C VAL A 388 -8.44 0.69 3.11
N GLY A 389 -7.28 1.34 3.11
CA GLY A 389 -6.00 0.72 2.79
C GLY A 389 -4.86 1.31 3.59
N TRP A 390 -3.80 0.53 3.69
CA TRP A 390 -2.62 0.85 4.46
C TRP A 390 -1.39 0.59 3.61
N ALA A 391 -0.37 1.43 3.74
CA ALA A 391 0.89 1.26 3.06
C ALA A 391 2.08 1.65 3.97
N ALA A 392 3.25 1.12 3.65
CA ALA A 392 4.52 1.52 4.24
C ALA A 392 5.52 1.84 3.13
N SER A 393 6.55 2.61 3.48
CA SER A 393 7.64 2.98 2.58
C SER A 393 8.97 2.87 3.30
N TYR A 394 10.05 2.76 2.53
CA TYR A 394 11.42 2.85 3.06
C TYR A 394 11.73 4.25 3.61
N SER A 395 11.15 5.28 2.97
CA SER A 395 11.39 6.68 3.31
C SER A 395 10.10 7.49 3.22
N PRO A 396 9.73 8.25 4.27
CA PRO A 396 10.40 8.34 5.57
C PRO A 396 10.23 7.07 6.42
N SER A 397 11.30 6.62 7.09
CA SER A 397 11.27 5.46 7.98
C SER A 397 10.33 5.68 9.17
N GLY A 398 9.73 4.59 9.66
CA GLY A 398 8.80 4.62 10.80
C GLY A 398 7.45 5.29 10.53
N LYS A 399 7.10 5.56 9.27
CA LYS A 399 5.78 6.05 8.88
C LYS A 399 4.95 4.97 8.22
N ILE A 400 3.65 5.03 8.48
CA ILE A 400 2.63 4.27 7.76
C ILE A 400 1.73 5.27 7.07
N PHE A 401 1.20 4.88 5.92
CA PHE A 401 0.25 5.64 5.14
C PHE A 401 -1.11 4.99 5.27
N LYS A 402 -2.14 5.76 5.62
CA LYS A 402 -3.54 5.31 5.60
C LYS A 402 -4.22 5.95 4.40
N PHE A 403 -4.76 5.13 3.53
CA PHE A 403 -5.56 5.56 2.40
C PHE A 403 -6.88 6.11 2.94
N ALA A 404 -7.17 7.37 2.62
CA ALA A 404 -8.45 8.00 2.91
C ALA A 404 -9.03 8.46 1.56
N GLY A 405 -9.98 7.70 1.03
CA GLY A 405 -10.60 7.96 -0.26
C GLY A 405 -11.45 6.78 -0.71
N GLU A 406 -11.96 6.84 -1.94
CA GLU A 406 -12.66 5.73 -2.58
C GLU A 406 -11.99 5.40 -3.91
N LEU A 407 -11.56 4.16 -4.07
CA LEU A 407 -11.15 3.64 -5.37
C LEU A 407 -12.40 3.46 -6.25
N SER A 408 -12.42 4.11 -7.41
CA SER A 408 -13.59 4.07 -8.30
C SER A 408 -13.93 2.65 -8.71
N THR A 409 -15.17 2.24 -8.47
CA THR A 409 -15.73 0.98 -8.96
C THR A 409 -16.30 1.12 -10.38
N VAL A 410 -16.49 2.35 -10.87
CA VAL A 410 -16.94 2.63 -12.23
C VAL A 410 -15.78 2.42 -13.20
N VAL A 411 -15.90 1.44 -14.08
CA VAL A 411 -15.01 1.27 -15.23
C VAL A 411 -15.20 2.47 -16.15
N ALA A 412 -14.18 3.31 -16.29
CA ALA A 412 -14.26 4.45 -17.20
C ALA A 412 -14.46 3.91 -18.63
N GLU A 413 -15.55 4.30 -19.29
CA GLU A 413 -15.70 4.02 -20.73
C GLU A 413 -14.48 4.60 -21.46
N ARG A 414 -13.91 3.85 -22.40
CA ARG A 414 -12.87 4.38 -23.30
C ARG A 414 -13.45 5.67 -23.90
N PRO A 415 -12.78 6.84 -23.77
CA PRO A 415 -13.21 7.99 -24.55
C PRO A 415 -13.07 7.59 -26.02
N SER A 416 -14.20 7.42 -26.71
CA SER A 416 -14.19 7.34 -28.16
C SER A 416 -13.75 8.71 -28.66
N ALA A 417 -12.49 8.77 -29.12
CA ALA A 417 -11.76 9.93 -29.60
C ALA A 417 -11.25 10.92 -28.54
N GLN A 418 -9.95 11.20 -28.59
CA GLN A 418 -9.36 12.38 -27.94
C GLN A 418 -9.96 13.65 -28.55
N PRO A 419 -10.33 14.67 -27.73
CA PRO A 419 -10.67 15.98 -28.27
C PRO A 419 -9.45 16.61 -28.95
N SER A 420 -9.65 17.18 -30.13
CA SER A 420 -8.59 17.73 -31.01
C SER A 420 -8.02 19.08 -30.55
N GLY A 421 -8.07 19.39 -29.25
CA GLY A 421 -7.47 20.60 -28.67
C GLY A 421 -8.23 21.21 -27.51
N PHE A 422 -7.54 22.02 -26.71
CA PHE A 422 -8.09 22.86 -25.65
C PHE A 422 -7.84 24.34 -25.99
N HIS A 423 -8.82 25.21 -25.72
CA HIS A 423 -8.70 26.67 -25.89
C HIS A 423 -8.64 27.34 -24.52
N LEU A 424 -7.58 28.13 -24.28
CA LEU A 424 -7.41 28.95 -23.10
C LEU A 424 -7.55 30.42 -23.51
N ALA A 425 -8.54 31.12 -22.95
CA ALA A 425 -8.68 32.56 -23.12
C ALA A 425 -8.87 33.25 -21.76
N GLN A 426 -8.10 34.32 -21.55
CA GLN A 426 -8.19 35.20 -20.38
C GLN A 426 -9.37 36.15 -20.54
N ASN A 427 -10.16 36.37 -19.49
CA ASN A 427 -11.26 37.35 -19.52
C ASN A 427 -11.13 38.33 -18.34
N TYR A 428 -10.57 39.51 -18.59
CA TYR A 428 -10.71 40.66 -17.70
C TYR A 428 -11.53 41.74 -18.41
N SER A 429 -12.56 42.25 -17.73
CA SER A 429 -13.04 43.60 -18.02
C SER A 429 -12.25 44.59 -17.16
N LEU A 430 -11.47 45.47 -17.79
CA LEU A 430 -10.84 46.61 -17.11
C LEU A 430 -11.92 47.52 -16.50
N ARG A 431 -12.02 47.56 -15.16
CA ARG A 431 -12.58 48.72 -14.45
C ARG A 431 -11.67 49.11 -13.29
N THR A 432 -11.37 50.40 -13.26
CA THR A 432 -10.48 51.12 -12.35
C THR A 432 -10.92 51.07 -10.88
N PRO A 433 -10.00 51.25 -9.91
CA PRO A 433 -10.30 51.11 -8.50
C PRO A 433 -10.89 52.39 -7.90
N ALA A 434 -11.97 52.26 -7.13
CA ALA A 434 -12.41 53.28 -6.19
C ALA A 434 -12.38 52.70 -4.76
N SER A 435 -11.71 53.45 -3.89
CA SER A 435 -11.54 53.21 -2.45
C SER A 435 -12.85 53.01 -1.69
N ARG A 436 -12.85 52.12 -0.68
CA ARG A 436 -13.54 52.35 0.61
C ARG A 436 -13.07 51.37 1.70
N ALA A 437 -12.77 51.94 2.86
CA ALA A 437 -12.38 51.29 4.09
C ALA A 437 -13.59 50.73 4.88
N GLY A 438 -13.30 49.76 5.77
CA GLY A 438 -14.05 49.53 7.01
C GLY A 438 -15.32 48.70 6.93
N ALA A 439 -15.19 47.37 6.96
CA ALA A 439 -16.18 46.45 7.54
C ALA A 439 -15.52 45.07 7.72
N THR A 440 -15.71 44.41 8.85
CA THR A 440 -15.45 42.97 8.99
C THR A 440 -16.34 42.26 7.99
N ARG A 441 -15.76 41.73 6.91
CA ARG A 441 -16.48 40.96 5.90
C ARG A 441 -16.21 39.48 6.13
N HIS A 442 -17.22 38.76 6.55
CA HIS A 442 -17.28 37.33 6.26
C HIS A 442 -17.53 37.19 4.75
N LEU A 443 -16.54 36.71 4.00
CA LEU A 443 -16.76 36.21 2.66
C LEU A 443 -17.31 34.79 2.82
N GLN A 444 -18.63 34.65 2.77
CA GLN A 444 -19.33 33.38 2.68
C GLN A 444 -19.60 33.09 1.22
N PHE A 445 -19.09 31.98 0.70
CA PHE A 445 -19.50 31.40 -0.56
C PHE A 445 -20.30 30.14 -0.25
N ALA A 446 -21.50 30.03 -0.82
CA ALA A 446 -22.35 28.86 -0.70
C ALA A 446 -22.61 28.31 -2.11
N TRP A 447 -22.30 27.03 -2.31
CA TRP A 447 -22.73 26.28 -3.49
C TRP A 447 -24.00 25.52 -3.14
N ARG A 448 -25.06 25.68 -3.95
CA ARG A 448 -26.29 24.89 -3.86
C ARG A 448 -26.50 24.21 -5.20
N GLU A 449 -26.67 22.89 -5.17
CA GLU A 449 -27.18 22.15 -6.31
C GLU A 449 -28.68 22.40 -6.42
N SER A 450 -29.13 22.99 -7.53
CA SER A 450 -30.56 23.08 -7.85
C SER A 450 -30.95 21.84 -8.66
N ALA A 451 -31.73 20.94 -8.05
CA ALA A 451 -32.37 19.86 -8.78
C ALA A 451 -33.36 20.45 -9.81
N HIS A 452 -33.00 20.42 -11.08
CA HIS A 452 -33.96 20.59 -12.17
C HIS A 452 -34.52 19.22 -12.53
N ALA A 453 -35.76 18.97 -12.11
CA ALA A 453 -36.61 17.96 -12.74
C ALA A 453 -36.97 18.43 -14.15
N GLY A 454 -36.74 17.56 -15.12
CA GLY A 454 -37.20 17.66 -16.50
C GLY A 454 -37.32 16.25 -17.05
#